data_AF-A0A3A2I3H0-F1
#
_entry.id   AF-A0A3A2I3H0-F1
#
_cell.length_a   1.000
_cell.length_b   1.000
_cell.length_c   1.000
_cell.angle_alpha   90.00
_cell.angle_beta   90.00
_cell.angle_gamma   90.00
#
_symmetry.space_group_name_H-M   'P 1'
#
loop_
_entity.id
_entity.type
_entity.pdbx_description
1 polymer ?
#
loop_
_entity_poly.entity_id
_entity_poly.type
_entity_poly.pdbx_seq_one_letter_code
_entity_poly.pdbx_strand_id
1 'polypeptide(L)'
;MKVKIEHLLLGLIFTLAIVVTLGIGVALGGGDSPELGHYINSIIAFFTAVSAMTTLGTLVLLIIFRHDWKTPKEHDSKLETIVSSKKWERSLRAVHSKVSIKSSLISSPRITSGYKDIEYELLNEKESWSNLEHAFDIYEHYSEHDPELSKQFETLSSLRFIILREIHNAPQLPSASGQSYLKTINYKKLDGLVSQLGKSIERFIGKLNQGN
;
A
#
# COMPACT_ATOMS: atom_id res chain seq x y z
N MET A 1 -15.78 12.86 -17.59
CA MET A 1 -17.22 12.65 -17.35
C MET A 1 -17.37 11.25 -16.76
N LYS A 2 -17.63 11.13 -15.44
CA LYS A 2 -17.69 9.82 -14.76
C LYS A 2 -19.05 9.16 -15.08
N VAL A 3 -19.07 8.26 -16.05
CA VAL A 3 -20.25 7.41 -16.29
C VAL A 3 -20.37 6.50 -15.08
N LYS A 4 -21.42 6.69 -14.27
CA LYS A 4 -21.67 5.84 -13.10
C LYS A 4 -21.97 4.42 -13.57
N ILE A 5 -21.39 3.43 -12.91
CA ILE A 5 -21.54 2.00 -13.22
C ILE A 5 -23.02 1.58 -13.32
N GLU A 6 -23.89 2.24 -12.55
CA GLU A 6 -25.35 2.11 -12.58
C GLU A 6 -25.94 2.34 -13.98
N HIS A 7 -25.42 3.31 -14.73
CA HIS A 7 -25.92 3.65 -16.08
C HIS A 7 -25.46 2.62 -17.11
N LEU A 8 -24.27 2.05 -16.91
CA LEU A 8 -23.72 0.98 -17.76
C LEU A 8 -24.47 -0.34 -17.55
N LEU A 9 -24.82 -0.64 -16.29
CA LEU A 9 -25.65 -1.79 -15.92
C LEU A 9 -27.09 -1.64 -16.46
N LEU A 10 -27.70 -0.45 -16.32
CA LEU A 10 -29.02 -0.15 -16.88
C LEU A 10 -29.04 -0.30 -18.40
N GLY A 11 -28.01 0.17 -19.09
CA GLY A 11 -27.86 -0.02 -20.54
C GLY A 11 -27.81 -1.50 -20.94
N LEU A 12 -27.04 -2.32 -20.21
CA LEU A 12 -26.94 -3.75 -20.47
C LEU A 12 -28.28 -4.48 -20.22
N ILE A 13 -28.95 -4.19 -19.09
CA ILE A 13 -30.27 -4.77 -18.76
C ILE A 13 -31.30 -4.38 -19.81
N PHE A 14 -31.32 -3.12 -20.25
CA PHE A 14 -32.22 -2.65 -21.29
C PHE A 14 -32.02 -3.37 -22.62
N THR A 15 -30.74 -3.56 -23.01
CA THR A 15 -30.40 -4.31 -24.22
C THR A 15 -30.85 -5.76 -24.10
N LEU A 16 -30.60 -6.44 -22.97
CA LEU A 16 -31.08 -7.80 -22.72
C LEU A 16 -32.62 -7.90 -22.75
N ALA A 17 -33.33 -6.93 -22.19
CA ALA A 17 -34.79 -6.93 -22.17
C ALA A 17 -35.39 -6.85 -23.58
N ILE A 18 -34.84 -6.00 -24.46
CA ILE A 18 -35.26 -5.89 -25.87
C ILE A 18 -35.10 -7.22 -26.60
N VAL A 19 -34.04 -7.96 -26.28
CA VAL A 19 -33.70 -9.22 -26.94
C VAL A 19 -34.66 -10.32 -26.53
N VAL A 20 -34.98 -10.39 -25.24
CA VAL A 20 -35.96 -11.35 -24.72
C VAL A 20 -37.34 -11.08 -25.30
N THR A 21 -37.78 -9.82 -25.38
CA THR A 21 -39.10 -9.49 -25.94
C THR A 21 -39.20 -9.77 -27.43
N LEU A 22 -38.13 -9.50 -28.21
CA LEU A 22 -38.05 -9.88 -29.63
C LEU A 22 -38.02 -11.41 -29.82
N GLY A 23 -37.31 -12.15 -28.98
CA GLY A 23 -37.27 -13.62 -29.01
C GLY A 23 -38.61 -14.29 -28.75
N ILE A 24 -39.35 -13.78 -27.77
CA ILE A 24 -40.70 -14.25 -27.46
C ILE A 24 -41.67 -13.93 -28.61
N GLY A 25 -41.56 -12.73 -29.21
CA GLY A 25 -42.39 -12.33 -30.35
C GLY A 25 -42.24 -13.24 -31.58
N VAL A 26 -41.01 -13.69 -31.87
CA VAL A 26 -40.75 -14.66 -32.95
C VAL A 26 -41.28 -16.05 -32.60
N ALA A 27 -41.07 -16.51 -31.37
CA ALA A 27 -41.50 -17.84 -30.93
C ALA A 27 -43.03 -18.00 -30.92
N LEU A 28 -43.77 -16.93 -30.61
CA LEU A 28 -45.23 -16.93 -30.57
C LEU A 28 -45.89 -16.58 -31.92
N GLY A 29 -45.17 -15.92 -32.84
CA GLY A 29 -45.72 -15.42 -34.11
C GLY A 29 -45.52 -16.31 -35.35
N GLY A 30 -45.05 -17.56 -35.20
CA GLY A 30 -44.68 -18.43 -36.32
C GLY A 30 -45.88 -18.89 -37.18
N GLY A 31 -46.07 -18.27 -38.35
CA GLY A 31 -47.12 -18.63 -39.32
C GLY A 31 -46.57 -19.10 -40.69
N ASP A 32 -46.79 -20.38 -40.99
CA ASP A 32 -47.09 -21.06 -42.27
C ASP A 32 -46.69 -20.43 -43.65
N SER A 33 -45.43 -20.04 -43.90
CA SER A 33 -45.01 -19.75 -45.30
C SER A 33 -43.51 -19.95 -45.63
N PRO A 34 -43.16 -20.34 -46.87
CA PRO A 34 -41.78 -20.71 -47.25
C PRO A 34 -40.80 -19.53 -47.44
N GLU A 35 -41.26 -18.27 -47.46
CA GLU A 35 -40.38 -17.10 -47.30
C GLU A 35 -39.76 -17.01 -45.89
N LEU A 36 -40.23 -17.83 -44.94
CA LEU A 36 -39.67 -17.90 -43.59
C LEU A 36 -38.19 -18.31 -43.56
N GLY A 37 -37.64 -19.00 -44.57
CA GLY A 37 -36.23 -19.41 -44.55
C GLY A 37 -35.27 -18.21 -44.45
N HIS A 38 -35.57 -17.12 -45.17
CA HIS A 38 -34.81 -15.87 -45.10
C HIS A 38 -35.09 -15.08 -43.82
N TYR A 39 -36.33 -15.11 -43.31
CA TYR A 39 -36.69 -14.50 -42.03
C TYR A 39 -36.00 -15.21 -40.85
N ILE A 40 -36.04 -16.55 -40.80
CA ILE A 40 -35.38 -17.37 -39.78
C ILE A 40 -33.87 -17.13 -39.79
N ASN A 41 -33.23 -17.11 -40.96
CA ASN A 41 -31.80 -16.78 -41.04
C ASN A 41 -31.49 -15.34 -40.59
N SER A 42 -32.33 -14.38 -40.95
CA SER A 42 -32.17 -12.98 -40.52
C SER A 42 -32.36 -12.83 -39.01
N ILE A 43 -33.29 -13.60 -38.44
CA ILE A 43 -33.55 -13.65 -37.00
C ILE A 43 -32.38 -14.31 -36.26
N ILE A 44 -31.86 -15.43 -36.77
CA ILE A 44 -30.67 -16.08 -36.20
C ILE A 44 -29.47 -15.13 -36.26
N ALA A 45 -29.26 -14.44 -37.38
CA ALA A 45 -28.20 -13.45 -37.51
C ALA A 45 -28.37 -12.28 -36.53
N PHE A 46 -29.61 -11.80 -36.33
CA PHE A 46 -29.93 -10.78 -35.35
C PHE A 46 -29.64 -11.23 -33.91
N PHE A 47 -30.11 -12.42 -33.51
CA PHE A 47 -29.81 -12.98 -32.18
C PHE A 47 -28.32 -13.23 -31.97
N THR A 48 -27.60 -13.64 -33.01
CA THR A 48 -26.15 -13.85 -32.96
C THR A 48 -25.42 -12.51 -32.79
N ALA A 49 -25.79 -11.47 -33.54
CA ALA A 49 -25.21 -10.14 -33.42
C ALA A 49 -25.47 -9.53 -32.04
N VAL A 50 -26.70 -9.67 -31.55
CA VAL A 50 -27.10 -9.26 -30.21
C VAL A 50 -26.34 -10.01 -29.13
N SER A 51 -26.22 -11.33 -29.25
CA SER A 51 -25.50 -12.16 -28.28
C SER A 51 -24.03 -11.74 -28.24
N ALA A 52 -23.41 -11.54 -29.41
CA ALA A 52 -22.05 -11.03 -29.52
C ALA A 52 -21.88 -9.63 -28.89
N MET A 53 -22.81 -8.71 -29.15
CA MET A 53 -22.82 -7.38 -28.51
C MET A 53 -22.98 -7.47 -27.00
N THR A 54 -23.81 -8.39 -26.51
CA THR A 54 -24.03 -8.62 -25.07
C THR A 54 -22.76 -9.20 -24.44
N THR A 55 -22.13 -10.21 -25.04
CA THR A 55 -20.87 -10.78 -24.57
C THR A 55 -19.76 -9.74 -24.56
N LEU A 56 -19.66 -8.90 -25.59
CA LEU A 56 -18.68 -7.81 -25.65
C LEU A 56 -18.95 -6.76 -24.58
N GLY A 57 -20.22 -6.39 -24.35
CA GLY A 57 -20.63 -5.50 -23.27
C GLY A 57 -20.30 -6.07 -21.88
N THR A 58 -20.54 -7.36 -21.66
CA THR A 58 -20.16 -8.06 -20.42
C THR A 58 -18.64 -8.10 -20.24
N LEU A 59 -17.87 -8.36 -21.30
CA LEU A 59 -16.41 -8.34 -21.26
C LEU A 59 -15.87 -6.95 -20.87
N VAL A 60 -16.40 -5.89 -21.48
CA VAL A 60 -16.03 -4.50 -21.16
C VAL A 60 -16.37 -4.17 -19.72
N LEU A 61 -17.56 -4.56 -19.23
CA LEU A 61 -17.92 -4.40 -17.82
C LEU A 61 -16.96 -5.13 -16.90
N LEU A 62 -16.58 -6.37 -17.21
CA LEU A 62 -15.62 -7.14 -16.40
C LEU A 62 -14.24 -6.45 -16.36
N ILE A 63 -13.79 -5.86 -17.47
CA ILE A 63 -12.55 -5.08 -17.52
C ILE A 63 -12.66 -3.84 -16.64
N ILE A 64 -13.78 -3.11 -16.71
CA ILE A 64 -14.03 -1.92 -15.88
C ILE A 64 -14.10 -2.30 -14.40
N PHE A 65 -14.85 -3.34 -14.02
CA PHE A 65 -14.93 -3.81 -12.64
C PHE A 65 -13.58 -4.27 -12.10
N ARG A 66 -12.76 -4.94 -12.93
CA ARG A 66 -11.40 -5.33 -12.56
C ARG A 66 -10.52 -4.11 -12.30
N HIS A 67 -10.64 -3.07 -13.11
CA HIS A 67 -9.94 -1.81 -12.88
C HIS A 67 -10.42 -1.13 -11.60
N ASP A 68 -11.73 -1.04 -11.39
CA ASP A 68 -12.35 -0.46 -10.19
C ASP A 68 -12.04 -1.25 -8.91
N TRP A 69 -11.68 -2.53 -9.00
CA TRP A 69 -11.18 -3.30 -7.86
C TRP A 69 -9.70 -3.05 -7.56
N LYS A 70 -8.91 -2.60 -8.54
CA LYS A 70 -7.49 -2.29 -8.37
C LYS A 70 -7.30 -0.94 -7.68
N THR A 71 -8.07 0.08 -8.10
CA THR A 71 -7.99 1.45 -7.58
C THR A 71 -8.15 1.61 -6.06
N PRO A 72 -9.14 0.99 -5.38
CA PRO A 72 -9.30 1.11 -3.93
C PRO A 72 -8.16 0.41 -3.17
N LYS A 73 -7.63 -0.71 -3.70
CA LYS A 73 -6.51 -1.42 -3.08
C LYS A 73 -5.21 -0.63 -3.14
N GLU A 74 -5.00 0.13 -4.21
CA GLU A 74 -3.87 1.06 -4.33
C GLU A 74 -4.00 2.23 -3.34
N HIS A 75 -5.19 2.79 -3.20
CA HIS A 75 -5.43 3.87 -2.23
C HIS A 75 -5.24 3.40 -0.78
N ASP A 76 -5.77 2.23 -0.43
CA ASP A 76 -5.68 1.67 0.91
C ASP A 76 -4.22 1.32 1.26
N SER A 77 -3.49 0.68 0.35
CA SER A 77 -2.06 0.33 0.55
C SER A 77 -1.17 1.57 0.65
N LYS A 78 -1.45 2.63 -0.12
CA LYS A 78 -0.78 3.94 0.02
C LYS A 78 -1.00 4.53 1.41
N LEU A 79 -2.25 4.54 1.88
CA LEU A 79 -2.57 5.05 3.21
C LEU A 79 -1.90 4.23 4.32
N GLU A 80 -1.93 2.91 4.21
CA GLU A 80 -1.27 1.99 5.13
C GLU A 80 0.25 2.25 5.20
N THR A 81 0.90 2.43 4.05
CA THR A 81 2.34 2.77 3.96
C THR A 81 2.65 4.10 4.66
N ILE A 82 1.80 5.12 4.48
CA ILE A 82 1.96 6.43 5.14
C ILE A 82 1.81 6.29 6.66
N VAL A 83 0.81 5.54 7.12
CA VAL A 83 0.56 5.32 8.56
C VAL A 83 1.72 4.55 9.19
N SER A 84 2.17 3.47 8.54
CA SER A 84 3.31 2.67 9.00
C SER A 84 4.60 3.48 9.04
N SER A 85 4.84 4.36 8.05
CA SER A 85 6.00 5.25 8.03
C SER A 85 6.02 6.19 9.24
N LYS A 86 4.88 6.83 9.54
CA LYS A 86 4.74 7.70 10.71
C LYS A 86 4.83 6.93 12.02
N LYS A 87 4.32 5.70 12.09
CA LYS A 87 4.44 4.84 13.27
C LYS A 87 5.90 4.49 13.56
N TRP A 88 6.65 4.11 12.53
CA TRP A 88 8.07 3.85 12.63
C TRP A 88 8.88 5.08 13.05
N GLU A 89 8.61 6.26 12.46
CA GLU A 89 9.25 7.53 12.89
C GLU A 89 9.09 7.79 14.39
N ARG A 90 7.87 7.62 14.91
CA ARG A 90 7.58 7.81 16.34
C ARG A 90 8.32 6.81 17.20
N SER A 91 8.38 5.54 16.77
CA SER A 91 9.12 4.49 17.48
C SER A 91 10.60 4.83 17.57
N LEU A 92 11.23 5.25 16.47
CA LEU A 92 12.64 5.64 16.48
C LEU A 92 12.90 6.90 17.32
N ARG A 93 11.99 7.88 17.30
CA ARG A 93 12.07 9.06 18.17
C ARG A 93 11.94 8.69 19.66
N ALA A 94 11.15 7.66 19.99
CA ALA A 94 11.04 7.15 21.36
C ALA A 94 12.33 6.44 21.79
N VAL A 95 12.96 5.64 20.92
CA VAL A 95 14.29 5.07 21.18
C VAL A 95 15.29 6.20 21.43
N HIS A 96 15.31 7.22 20.55
CA HIS A 96 16.19 8.38 20.67
C HIS A 96 16.03 9.12 22.00
N SER A 97 14.79 9.43 22.41
CA SER A 97 14.53 10.16 23.65
C SER A 97 14.98 9.36 24.88
N LYS A 98 14.76 8.04 24.91
CA LYS A 98 15.22 7.18 26.00
C LYS A 98 16.74 7.08 26.08
N VAL A 99 17.43 7.10 24.94
CA VAL A 99 18.91 7.14 24.87
C VAL A 99 19.45 8.50 25.33
N SER A 100 18.78 9.60 24.97
CA SER A 100 19.18 10.95 25.38
C SER A 100 18.96 11.24 26.87
N ILE A 101 17.84 10.79 27.46
CA ILE A 101 17.55 11.03 28.88
C ILE A 101 18.58 10.32 29.78
N LYS A 102 18.99 9.09 29.41
CA LYS A 102 19.93 8.31 30.23
C LYS A 102 21.36 8.84 30.21
N SER A 103 21.76 9.54 29.14
CA SER A 103 23.07 10.18 29.07
C SER A 103 23.22 11.37 30.01
N SER A 104 22.13 12.09 30.27
CA SER A 104 22.12 13.19 31.24
C SER A 104 22.14 12.72 32.71
N LEU A 105 21.91 11.43 32.97
CA LEU A 105 21.72 10.83 34.30
C LEU A 105 22.89 9.93 34.77
N ILE A 106 24.10 10.11 34.20
CA ILE A 106 25.31 9.28 34.44
C ILE A 106 25.75 9.17 35.93
N SER A 107 25.08 9.84 36.88
CA SER A 107 25.40 9.80 38.32
C SER A 107 24.53 8.88 39.20
N SER A 108 23.60 8.07 38.68
CA SER A 108 22.67 7.27 39.53
C SER A 108 22.78 5.74 39.35
N PRO A 109 22.75 4.91 40.43
CA PRO A 109 22.88 3.45 40.36
C PRO A 109 21.68 2.69 39.75
N ARG A 110 20.66 3.37 39.20
CA ARG A 110 19.47 2.75 38.55
C ARG A 110 19.71 2.33 37.08
N ILE A 111 20.93 1.91 36.74
CA ILE A 111 21.35 1.65 35.35
C ILE A 111 20.71 0.36 34.77
N THR A 112 20.36 -0.61 35.61
CA THR A 112 19.85 -1.94 35.17
C THR A 112 18.39 -1.93 34.69
N SER A 113 17.50 -1.10 35.24
CA SER A 113 16.12 -0.99 34.73
C SER A 113 16.06 -0.24 33.39
N GLY A 114 17.01 0.68 33.19
CA GLY A 114 17.10 1.46 31.97
C GLY A 114 17.43 0.67 30.71
N TYR A 115 18.21 -0.40 30.81
CA TYR A 115 18.58 -1.19 29.62
C TYR A 115 17.36 -1.92 29.03
N LYS A 116 16.53 -2.53 29.90
CA LYS A 116 15.30 -3.20 29.50
C LYS A 116 14.33 -2.27 28.78
N ASP A 117 14.23 -1.02 29.20
CA ASP A 117 13.36 -0.02 28.56
C ASP A 117 13.83 0.39 27.16
N ILE A 118 15.14 0.35 26.89
CA ILE A 118 15.71 0.64 25.56
C ILE A 118 15.58 -0.59 24.66
N GLU A 119 15.85 -1.78 25.20
CA GLU A 119 15.65 -3.05 24.51
C GLU A 119 14.20 -3.24 24.07
N TYR A 120 13.24 -2.91 24.94
CA TYR A 120 11.83 -2.89 24.60
C TYR A 120 11.50 -1.95 23.43
N GLU A 121 12.02 -0.72 23.44
CA GLU A 121 11.79 0.21 22.33
C GLU A 121 12.50 -0.21 21.05
N LEU A 122 13.66 -0.87 21.13
CA LEU A 122 14.35 -1.43 19.97
C LEU A 122 13.56 -2.59 19.35
N LEU A 123 12.90 -3.41 20.17
CA LEU A 123 11.98 -4.44 19.67
C LEU A 123 10.75 -3.82 19.00
N ASN A 124 10.16 -2.79 19.62
CA ASN A 124 9.05 -2.04 19.05
C ASN A 124 9.43 -1.32 17.74
N GLU A 125 10.66 -0.81 17.64
CA GLU A 125 11.23 -0.24 16.41
C GLU A 125 11.32 -1.29 15.32
N LYS A 126 11.86 -2.47 15.63
CA LYS A 126 12.01 -3.57 14.69
C LYS A 126 10.65 -4.04 14.16
N GLU A 127 9.65 -4.16 15.04
CA GLU A 127 8.28 -4.51 14.65
C GLU A 127 7.66 -3.42 13.77
N SER A 128 7.84 -2.14 14.14
CA SER A 128 7.32 -1.02 13.35
C SER A 128 7.97 -0.91 11.98
N TRP A 129 9.27 -1.21 11.87
CA TRP A 129 10.00 -1.28 10.61
C TRP A 129 9.50 -2.45 9.73
N SER A 130 9.35 -3.64 10.31
CA SER A 130 8.84 -4.80 9.57
C SER A 130 7.44 -4.57 9.01
N ASN A 131 6.57 -3.89 9.76
CA ASN A 131 5.25 -3.48 9.29
C ASN A 131 5.31 -2.46 8.14
N LEU A 132 6.30 -1.57 8.15
CA LEU A 132 6.54 -0.61 7.08
C LEU A 132 7.05 -1.30 5.81
N GLU A 133 8.01 -2.23 5.92
CA GLU A 133 8.48 -3.05 4.78
C GLU A 133 7.31 -3.80 4.14
N HIS A 134 6.52 -4.50 4.95
CA HIS A 134 5.36 -5.24 4.46
C HIS A 134 4.31 -4.32 3.78
N ALA A 135 4.02 -3.16 4.36
CA ALA A 135 3.09 -2.19 3.76
C ALA A 135 3.62 -1.65 2.42
N PHE A 136 4.92 -1.39 2.35
CA PHE A 136 5.57 -0.91 1.12
C PHE A 136 5.58 -1.98 0.02
N ASP A 137 5.87 -3.23 0.35
CA ASP A 137 5.82 -4.35 -0.61
C ASP A 137 4.40 -4.53 -1.20
N ILE A 138 3.37 -4.39 -0.35
CA ILE A 138 1.97 -4.42 -0.80
C ILE A 138 1.67 -3.23 -1.73
N TYR A 139 2.12 -2.03 -1.36
CA TYR A 139 1.95 -0.85 -2.19
C TYR A 139 2.62 -1.02 -3.56
N GLU A 140 3.87 -1.50 -3.60
CA GLU A 140 4.61 -1.75 -4.84
C GLU A 140 3.97 -2.86 -5.70
N HIS A 141 3.28 -3.82 -5.08
CA HIS A 141 2.53 -4.84 -5.81
C HIS A 141 1.30 -4.27 -6.54
N TYR A 142 0.59 -3.32 -5.92
CA TYR A 142 -0.65 -2.77 -6.48
C TYR A 142 -0.43 -1.53 -7.35
N SER A 143 0.56 -0.70 -7.02
CA SER A 143 0.95 0.49 -7.80
C SER A 143 1.89 0.12 -8.95
N GLU A 144 2.02 1.01 -9.94
CA GLU A 144 3.10 0.89 -10.91
C GLU A 144 4.43 1.17 -10.22
N HIS A 145 5.43 0.32 -10.45
CA HIS A 145 6.75 0.45 -9.83
C HIS A 145 7.35 1.83 -10.13
N ASP A 146 7.52 2.64 -9.07
CA ASP A 146 8.20 3.93 -9.13
C ASP A 146 9.64 3.78 -8.60
N PRO A 147 10.66 3.77 -9.48
CA PRO A 147 12.05 3.60 -9.07
C PRO A 147 12.57 4.76 -8.20
N GLU A 148 11.97 5.95 -8.28
CA GLU A 148 12.34 7.08 -7.43
C GLU A 148 11.84 6.84 -6.00
N LEU A 149 10.64 6.28 -5.84
CA LEU A 149 10.08 5.94 -4.54
C LEU A 149 10.85 4.79 -3.87
N SER A 150 11.21 3.74 -4.61
CA SER A 150 12.04 2.65 -4.09
C SER A 150 13.41 3.16 -3.62
N LYS A 151 14.03 4.09 -4.35
CA LYS A 151 15.29 4.74 -3.92
C LYS A 151 15.14 5.54 -2.63
N GLN A 152 13.99 6.20 -2.43
CA GLN A 152 13.72 6.91 -1.17
C GLN A 152 13.50 5.94 -0.01
N PHE A 153 12.85 4.81 -0.26
CA PHE A 153 12.69 3.73 0.72
C PHE A 153 14.04 3.13 1.13
N GLU A 154 14.93 2.85 0.17
CA GLU A 154 16.31 2.42 0.44
C GLU A 154 17.09 3.45 1.28
N THR A 155 16.86 4.74 1.03
CA THR A 155 17.47 5.81 1.83
C THR A 155 17.01 5.73 3.28
N LEU A 156 15.73 5.48 3.55
CA LEU A 156 15.21 5.27 4.91
C LEU A 156 15.83 4.04 5.57
N SER A 157 15.97 2.93 4.85
CA SER A 157 16.64 1.71 5.34
C SER A 157 18.10 1.97 5.69
N SER A 158 18.83 2.72 4.86
CA SER A 158 20.22 3.10 5.13
C SER A 158 20.35 3.98 6.38
N LEU A 159 19.44 4.95 6.57
CA LEU A 159 19.40 5.82 7.75
C LEU A 159 19.09 5.02 9.02
N ARG A 160 18.13 4.09 8.94
CA ARG A 160 17.82 3.15 10.02
C ARG A 160 19.07 2.41 10.46
N PHE A 161 19.81 1.81 9.52
CA PHE A 161 21.02 1.06 9.82
C PHE A 161 22.07 1.93 10.52
N ILE A 162 22.29 3.16 10.04
CA ILE A 162 23.24 4.09 10.65
C ILE A 162 22.80 4.45 12.07
N ILE A 163 21.53 4.80 12.28
CA ILE A 163 21.00 5.17 13.60
C ILE A 163 21.10 4.01 14.59
N LEU A 164 20.66 2.81 14.19
CA LEU A 164 20.74 1.62 15.04
C LEU A 164 22.18 1.24 15.37
N ARG A 165 23.10 1.41 14.41
CA ARG A 165 24.53 1.20 14.63
C ARG A 165 25.10 2.19 15.65
N GLU A 166 24.72 3.46 15.59
CA GLU A 166 25.13 4.46 16.59
C GLU A 166 24.55 4.14 17.98
N ILE A 167 23.30 3.66 18.05
CA ILE A 167 22.66 3.23 19.30
C ILE A 167 23.31 1.96 19.86
N HIS A 168 23.67 0.98 19.02
CA HIS A 168 24.37 -0.24 19.46
C HIS A 168 25.83 0.02 19.87
N ASN A 169 26.50 0.98 19.23
CA ASN A 169 27.86 1.40 19.57
C ASN A 169 27.92 2.32 20.80
N ALA A 170 26.77 2.69 21.38
CA ALA A 170 26.69 3.36 22.66
C ALA A 170 27.42 2.54 23.73
N PRO A 171 28.03 3.19 24.74
CA PRO A 171 28.74 2.47 25.77
C PRO A 171 27.73 1.65 26.58
N GLN A 172 27.72 0.34 26.32
CA GLN A 172 27.14 -0.61 27.25
C GLN A 172 28.14 -0.72 28.43
N LEU A 173 27.69 -0.46 29.67
CA LEU A 173 28.54 -0.68 30.84
C LEU A 173 28.91 -2.18 30.95
N PRO A 174 30.04 -2.50 31.60
CA PRO A 174 30.96 -3.52 31.13
C PRO A 174 30.40 -4.93 31.29
N SER A 175 30.73 -5.80 30.32
CA SER A 175 30.83 -7.23 30.60
C SER A 175 31.73 -7.43 31.81
N ALA A 176 31.56 -8.52 32.56
CA ALA A 176 32.26 -8.84 33.82
C ALA A 176 33.81 -8.75 33.84
N SER A 177 34.46 -8.32 32.76
CA SER A 177 35.90 -8.19 32.53
C SER A 177 36.50 -6.79 32.76
N GLY A 178 35.77 -5.81 33.29
CA GLY A 178 36.39 -4.62 33.90
C GLY A 178 37.20 -3.69 32.98
N GLN A 179 36.92 -3.65 31.67
CA GLN A 179 37.51 -2.64 30.79
C GLN A 179 36.50 -1.54 30.46
N SER A 180 36.74 -0.34 30.98
CA SER A 180 36.00 0.89 30.66
C SER A 180 36.35 1.39 29.25
N TYR A 181 35.69 0.85 28.23
CA TYR A 181 35.62 1.50 26.92
C TYR A 181 34.41 2.45 26.91
N LEU A 182 34.56 3.64 27.48
CA LEU A 182 33.59 4.72 27.28
C LEU A 182 33.72 5.26 25.85
N LYS A 183 33.13 4.56 24.89
CA LYS A 183 32.85 5.14 23.58
C LYS A 183 31.66 6.08 23.78
N THR A 184 31.92 7.35 24.07
CA THR A 184 30.87 8.34 24.31
C THR A 184 29.97 8.43 23.06
N ILE A 185 28.66 8.23 23.20
CA ILE A 185 27.72 8.46 22.09
C ILE A 185 27.91 9.90 21.62
N ASN A 186 28.09 10.09 20.32
CA ASN A 186 28.08 11.43 19.73
C ASN A 186 26.63 11.89 19.55
N TYR A 187 26.02 12.41 20.62
CA TYR A 187 24.61 12.84 20.63
C TYR A 187 24.29 13.88 19.55
N LYS A 188 25.21 14.81 19.27
CA LYS A 188 25.04 15.78 18.18
C LYS A 188 24.89 15.08 16.82
N LYS A 189 25.62 13.98 16.62
CA LYS A 189 25.50 13.15 15.42
C LYS A 189 24.15 12.42 15.39
N LEU A 190 23.72 11.85 16.51
CA LEU A 190 22.45 11.12 16.61
C LEU A 190 21.24 12.04 16.41
N ASP A 191 21.23 13.23 17.02
CA ASP A 191 20.22 14.28 16.78
C ASP A 191 20.16 14.68 15.31
N GLY A 192 21.33 14.87 14.70
CA GLY A 192 21.45 15.18 13.27
C GLY A 192 20.84 14.09 12.39
N LEU A 193 21.10 12.82 12.70
CA LEU A 193 20.55 11.67 11.97
C LEU A 193 19.03 11.54 12.14
N VAL A 194 18.49 11.74 13.35
CA VAL A 194 17.05 11.71 13.60
C VAL A 194 16.34 12.88 12.90
N SER A 195 16.98 14.06 12.85
CA SER A 195 16.46 15.20 12.07
C SER A 195 16.49 14.91 10.56
N GLN A 196 17.58 14.33 10.05
CA GLN A 196 17.68 13.89 8.65
C GLN A 196 16.63 12.83 8.30
N LEU A 197 16.34 11.93 9.23
CA LEU A 197 15.30 10.94 9.06
C LEU A 197 13.93 11.59 8.92
N GLY A 198 13.56 12.51 9.81
CA GLY A 198 12.27 13.23 9.71
C GLY A 198 12.09 13.88 8.35
N LYS A 199 13.11 14.58 7.85
CA LYS A 199 13.10 15.18 6.50
C LYS A 199 12.98 14.14 5.38
N SER A 200 13.61 12.97 5.55
CA SER A 200 13.58 11.90 4.55
C SER A 200 12.20 11.22 4.50
N ILE A 201 11.56 11.05 5.66
CA ILE A 201 10.19 10.53 5.76
C ILE A 201 9.18 11.52 5.16
N GLU A 202 9.34 12.82 5.41
CA GLU A 202 8.50 13.85 4.78
C GLU A 202 8.61 13.83 3.25
N ARG A 203 9.82 13.66 2.70
CA ARG A 203 10.02 13.51 1.26
C ARG A 203 9.38 12.24 0.72
N PHE A 204 9.57 11.11 1.41
CA PHE A 204 8.98 9.82 1.06
C PHE A 204 7.46 9.88 1.02
N ILE A 205 6.83 10.42 2.07
CA ILE A 205 5.38 10.63 2.12
C ILE A 205 4.93 11.65 1.06
N GLY A 206 5.71 12.70 0.82
CA GLY A 206 5.45 13.68 -0.23
C GLY A 206 5.40 13.04 -1.62
N LYS A 207 6.34 12.14 -1.93
CA LYS A 207 6.36 11.38 -3.19
C LYS A 207 5.25 10.36 -3.29
N LEU A 208 4.99 9.61 -2.22
CA LEU A 208 3.81 8.74 -2.13
C LEU A 208 2.53 9.50 -2.50
N ASN A 209 2.38 10.74 -2.04
CA ASN A 209 1.22 11.58 -2.35
C ASN A 209 1.21 12.15 -3.78
N GLN A 210 2.38 12.31 -4.41
CA GLN A 210 2.53 12.82 -5.79
C GLN A 210 2.31 11.74 -6.86
N GLY A 211 2.47 10.45 -6.53
CA GLY A 211 2.04 9.35 -7.39
C GLY A 211 0.51 9.33 -7.49
N ASN A 212 -0.02 10.02 -8.51
CA ASN A 212 -1.39 9.99 -9.03
C ASN A 212 -1.37 10.56 -10.47
#